data_AF-A0A925VLU6-F1
#
_entry.id   AF-A0A925VLU6-F1
#
_cell.length_a   1.000
_cell.length_b   1.000
_cell.length_c   1.000
_cell.angle_alpha   90.00
_cell.angle_beta   90.00
_cell.angle_gamma   90.00
#
_symmetry.space_group_name_H-M   'P 1'
#
loop_
_entity.id
_entity.type
_entity.pdbx_description
1 polymer ?
#
loop_
_entity_poly.entity_id
_entity_poly.type
_entity_poly.pdbx_seq_one_letter_code
_entity_poly.pdbx_strand_id
1 'polypeptide(L)'
;LFVQGLLRAYSPPGLMLVLAGLAALLWRLWRRPAAWAVVVAWLTTTLLFVMIDLAYGLIVRHFYFALPLACVAAATLLAALARRARWLFPVTLALVALFCASGLLLWLLATALYIKPSMTPLTH
;
A
#
# COMPACT_ATOMS: atom_id res chain seq x y z
N LEU A 1 -2.63 4.02 19.49
CA LEU A 1 -3.45 2.89 19.02
C LEU A 1 -3.41 2.73 17.50
N PHE A 2 -3.81 3.74 16.71
CA PHE A 2 -3.83 3.65 15.24
C PHE A 2 -2.47 3.29 14.61
N VAL A 3 -1.39 4.00 14.97
CA VAL A 3 -0.03 3.73 14.46
C VAL A 3 0.46 2.32 14.79
N GLN A 4 0.18 1.83 16.00
CA GLN A 4 0.52 0.46 16.40
C GLN A 4 -0.31 -0.59 15.65
N GLY A 5 -1.59 -0.32 15.37
CA GLY A 5 -2.42 -1.16 14.52
C GLY A 5 -1.89 -1.22 13.09
N LEU A 6 -1.45 -0.08 12.55
CA LEU A 6 -0.83 0.01 11.23
C LEU A 6 0.49 -0.76 11.14
N LEU A 7 1.35 -0.64 12.15
CA LEU A 7 2.63 -1.38 12.21
C LEU A 7 2.45 -2.89 12.45
N ARG A 8 1.34 -3.31 13.07
CA ARG A 8 0.99 -4.73 13.23
C ARG A 8 0.34 -5.32 11.97
N ALA A 9 -0.48 -4.53 11.28
CA ALA A 9 -1.19 -4.96 10.07
C ALA A 9 -0.31 -4.90 8.81
N TYR A 10 0.66 -4.00 8.76
CA TYR A 10 1.49 -3.76 7.60
C TYR A 10 2.98 -3.89 7.91
N SER A 11 3.72 -4.46 6.97
CA SER A 11 5.17 -4.53 7.09
C SER A 11 5.76 -3.11 6.98
N PRO A 12 6.62 -2.69 7.94
CA PRO A 12 7.35 -1.42 7.86
C PRO A 12 8.02 -1.14 6.50
N PRO A 13 8.72 -2.11 5.86
CA PRO A 13 9.31 -1.86 4.54
C PRO A 13 8.25 -1.63 3.45
N GLY A 14 7.09 -2.27 3.54
CA GLY A 14 5.98 -2.04 2.61
C GLY A 14 5.42 -0.62 2.71
N LEU A 15 5.25 -0.10 3.94
CA LEU A 15 4.81 1.28 4.17
C LEU A 15 5.82 2.30 3.62
N MET A 16 7.11 2.10 3.89
CA MET A 16 8.15 2.99 3.37
C MET A 16 8.20 2.97 1.83
N LEU A 17 8.05 1.79 1.22
CA LEU A 17 8.00 1.64 -0.23
C LEU A 17 6.80 2.39 -0.85
N VAL A 18 5.63 2.29 -0.22
CA VAL A 18 4.40 2.97 -0.68
C VAL A 18 4.55 4.48 -0.57
N LEU A 19 5.02 5.00 0.57
CA LEU A 19 5.22 6.44 0.76
C LEU A 19 6.26 7.01 -0.21
N ALA A 20 7.41 6.34 -0.38
CA ALA A 20 8.43 6.74 -1.33
C ALA A 20 7.93 6.66 -2.78
N GLY A 21 7.18 5.60 -3.12
CA GLY A 21 6.56 5.43 -4.43
C GLY A 21 5.51 6.49 -4.73
N LEU A 22 4.73 6.89 -3.74
CA LEU A 22 3.72 7.93 -3.87
C LEU A 22 4.35 9.29 -4.12
N ALA A 23 5.38 9.64 -3.34
CA ALA A 23 6.15 10.87 -3.54
C ALA A 23 6.78 10.91 -4.95
N ALA A 24 7.37 9.79 -5.40
CA ALA A 24 7.94 9.68 -6.75
C ALA A 24 6.88 9.78 -7.85
N LEU A 25 5.69 9.20 -7.64
CA LEU A 25 4.56 9.28 -8.55
C LEU A 25 4.06 10.72 -8.68
N LEU A 26 3.81 11.40 -7.57
CA LEU A 26 3.35 12.80 -7.55
C LEU A 26 4.38 13.73 -8.20
N TRP A 27 5.68 13.54 -7.91
CA TRP A 27 6.75 14.30 -8.53
C TRP A 27 6.78 14.14 -10.06
N ARG A 28 6.62 12.90 -10.56
CA ARG A 28 6.57 12.62 -12.01
C ARG A 28 5.33 13.21 -12.67
N LEU A 29 4.19 13.15 -11.98
CA LEU A 29 2.91 13.60 -12.52
C LEU A 29 2.71 15.11 -12.39
N TRP A 30 3.52 15.85 -11.62
CA TRP A 30 3.40 17.30 -11.46
C TRP A 30 3.28 18.03 -12.81
N ARG A 31 4.02 17.59 -13.84
CA ARG A 31 3.98 18.20 -15.19
C ARG A 31 2.79 17.74 -16.06
N ARG A 32 1.93 16.86 -15.54
CA ARG A 32 0.75 16.28 -16.21
C ARG A 32 -0.50 16.54 -15.37
N PRO A 33 -1.08 17.75 -15.44
CA PRO A 33 -2.07 18.23 -14.47
C PRO A 33 -3.29 17.33 -14.35
N ALA A 34 -3.80 16.78 -15.46
CA ALA A 34 -4.94 15.85 -15.43
C ALA A 34 -4.64 14.56 -14.65
N ALA A 35 -3.49 13.92 -14.91
CA ALA A 35 -3.11 12.68 -14.22
C ALA A 35 -2.78 12.93 -12.74
N TRP A 36 -2.15 14.06 -12.44
CA TRP A 36 -1.89 14.48 -11.06
C TRP A 36 -3.19 14.71 -10.30
N ALA A 37 -4.16 15.41 -10.91
CA ALA A 37 -5.47 15.67 -10.31
C ALA A 37 -6.22 14.38 -9.98
N VAL A 38 -6.17 13.36 -10.85
CA VAL A 38 -6.78 12.05 -10.58
C VAL A 38 -6.14 11.38 -9.36
N VAL A 39 -4.80 11.34 -9.29
CA VAL A 39 -4.09 10.72 -8.17
C VAL A 39 -4.37 11.47 -6.86
N VAL A 40 -4.36 12.79 -6.90
CA VAL A 40 -4.65 13.63 -5.72
C VAL A 40 -6.10 13.47 -5.28
N ALA A 41 -7.07 13.50 -6.21
CA ALA A 41 -8.48 13.29 -5.92
C ALA A 41 -8.73 11.91 -5.29
N TRP A 42 -8.04 10.87 -5.78
CA TRP A 42 -8.11 9.54 -5.18
C TRP A 42 -7.51 9.53 -3.77
N LEU A 43 -6.36 10.20 -3.57
CA LEU A 43 -5.72 10.30 -2.26
C LEU A 43 -6.62 11.02 -1.25
N THR A 44 -7.20 12.16 -1.63
CA THR A 44 -8.08 12.96 -0.79
C THR A 44 -9.36 12.20 -0.47
N THR A 45 -9.93 11.48 -1.43
CA THR A 45 -11.13 10.65 -1.22
C THR A 45 -10.83 9.52 -0.23
N THR A 46 -9.68 8.87 -0.36
CA THR A 46 -9.23 7.81 0.55
C THR A 46 -9.01 8.37 1.96
N LEU A 47 -8.34 9.51 2.09
CA LEU A 47 -8.12 10.19 3.37
C LEU A 47 -9.44 10.62 4.02
N LEU A 48 -10.39 11.12 3.23
CA LEU A 48 -11.71 11.51 3.71
C LEU A 48 -12.47 10.31 4.25
N PHE A 49 -12.46 9.17 3.54
CA PHE A 49 -13.05 7.93 4.06
C PHE A 49 -12.36 7.44 5.32
N VAL A 50 -11.02 7.50 5.40
CA VAL A 50 -10.28 7.15 6.63
C VAL A 50 -10.67 8.08 7.79
N MET A 51 -10.81 9.38 7.55
CA MET A 51 -11.25 10.33 8.57
C MET A 51 -12.68 10.05 9.06
N ILE A 52 -13.60 9.71 8.15
CA ILE A 52 -14.96 9.29 8.50
C ILE A 52 -14.92 7.99 9.31
N ASP A 53 -14.17 6.99 8.86
CA ASP A 53 -14.00 5.72 9.56
C ASP A 53 -13.46 5.93 10.99
N LEU A 54 -12.50 6.84 11.16
CA LEU A 54 -11.98 7.24 12.47
C LEU A 54 -13.00 7.99 13.32
N ALA A 55 -13.75 8.92 12.73
CA ALA A 55 -14.74 9.75 13.43
C ALA A 55 -15.95 8.94 13.93
N TYR A 56 -16.39 7.97 13.13
CA TYR A 56 -17.56 7.14 13.44
C TYR A 56 -17.20 5.78 14.06
N GLY A 57 -15.91 5.48 14.24
CA GLY A 57 -15.46 4.16 14.70
C GLY A 57 -15.86 3.03 13.72
N LEU A 58 -16.14 3.38 12.46
CA LEU A 58 -16.44 2.44 11.39
C LEU A 58 -15.13 1.89 10.87
N ILE A 59 -14.60 0.93 11.59
CA ILE A 59 -13.32 0.35 11.26
C ILE A 59 -13.56 -0.67 10.12
N VAL A 60 -12.76 -0.59 9.05
CA VAL A 60 -12.32 -1.66 8.12
C VAL A 60 -12.61 -1.38 6.63
N ARG A 61 -13.83 -1.00 6.22
CA ARG A 61 -14.26 -1.29 4.84
C ARG A 61 -13.64 -0.40 3.76
N HIS A 62 -13.26 0.84 4.05
CA HIS A 62 -12.81 1.75 3.00
C HIS A 62 -11.30 1.68 2.72
N PHE A 63 -10.54 0.96 3.56
CA PHE A 63 -9.09 0.86 3.40
C PHE A 63 -8.67 0.10 2.12
N TYR A 64 -9.54 -0.77 1.59
CA TYR A 64 -9.30 -1.46 0.31
C TYR A 64 -9.20 -0.50 -0.88
N PHE A 65 -9.79 0.70 -0.80
CA PHE A 65 -9.70 1.71 -1.85
C PHE A 65 -8.31 2.34 -1.97
N ALA A 66 -7.49 2.26 -0.91
CA ALA A 66 -6.10 2.71 -0.91
C ALA A 66 -5.15 1.72 -1.61
N LEU A 67 -5.52 0.44 -1.65
CA LEU A 67 -4.64 -0.65 -2.07
C LEU A 67 -4.16 -0.51 -3.53
N PRO A 68 -5.03 -0.23 -4.53
CA PRO A 68 -4.59 -0.09 -5.91
C PRO A 68 -3.59 1.06 -6.07
N LEU A 69 -3.82 2.17 -5.36
CA LEU A 69 -2.95 3.34 -5.36
C LEU A 69 -1.58 3.03 -4.72
N ALA A 70 -1.57 2.26 -3.62
CA ALA A 70 -0.34 1.75 -3.02
C ALA A 70 0.44 0.82 -3.95
N CYS A 71 -0.24 -0.07 -4.68
CA CYS A 71 0.37 -0.94 -5.68
C CYS A 71 0.98 -0.15 -6.84
N VAL A 72 0.28 0.86 -7.36
CA VAL A 72 0.77 1.74 -8.44
C VAL A 72 1.98 2.55 -7.95
N ALA A 73 1.92 3.11 -6.75
CA ALA A 73 3.04 3.81 -6.13
C ALA A 73 4.28 2.91 -6.03
N ALA A 74 4.15 1.72 -5.45
CA ALA A 74 5.22 0.73 -5.35
C ALA A 74 5.78 0.35 -6.73
N ALA A 75 4.91 0.07 -7.70
CA ALA A 75 5.30 -0.27 -9.07
C ALA A 75 6.08 0.85 -9.75
N THR A 76 5.70 2.13 -9.55
CA THR A 76 6.43 3.25 -10.13
C THR A 76 7.84 3.43 -9.57
N LEU A 77 8.05 3.11 -8.30
CA LEU A 77 9.36 3.10 -7.66
C LEU A 77 10.21 1.94 -8.18
N LEU A 78 9.68 0.72 -8.19
CA LEU A 78 10.37 -0.47 -8.69
C LEU A 78 10.73 -0.31 -10.17
N ALA A 79 9.83 0.21 -11.00
CA ALA A 79 10.12 0.51 -12.40
C ALA A 79 11.16 1.64 -12.58
N ALA A 80 11.29 2.55 -11.61
CA ALA A 80 12.39 3.52 -11.61
C ALA A 80 13.72 2.85 -11.31
N LEU A 81 13.74 1.96 -10.31
CA LEU A 81 14.92 1.23 -9.86
C LEU A 81 15.44 0.29 -10.95
N ALA A 82 14.54 -0.48 -11.56
CA ALA A 82 14.83 -1.43 -12.64
C ALA A 82 15.48 -0.77 -13.86
N ARG A 83 15.10 0.48 -14.17
CA ARG A 83 15.64 1.25 -15.29
C ARG A 83 16.96 1.94 -14.97
N ARG A 84 17.35 2.06 -13.70
CA ARG A 84 18.57 2.78 -13.30
C ARG A 84 19.85 1.98 -13.55
N ALA A 85 19.80 0.66 -13.41
CA ALA A 85 20.93 -0.22 -13.70
C ALA A 85 20.46 -1.64 -14.07
N ARG A 86 21.15 -2.31 -15.00
CA ARG A 86 20.81 -3.68 -15.44
C ARG A 86 20.79 -4.71 -14.30
N TRP A 87 21.66 -4.55 -13.30
CA TRP A 87 21.71 -5.44 -12.14
C TRP A 87 20.58 -5.22 -11.13
N LEU A 88 19.89 -4.06 -11.17
CA LEU A 88 18.75 -3.78 -10.30
C LEU A 88 17.46 -4.45 -10.80
N PHE A 89 17.42 -4.87 -12.06
CA PHE A 89 16.28 -5.59 -12.64
C PHE A 89 15.97 -6.91 -11.89
N PRO A 90 16.92 -7.84 -11.69
CA PRO A 90 16.64 -9.05 -10.90
C PRO A 90 16.30 -8.73 -9.44
N VAL A 91 16.86 -7.67 -8.85
CA VAL A 91 16.52 -7.22 -7.48
C VAL A 91 15.06 -6.77 -7.42
N THR A 92 14.59 -5.98 -8.38
CA THR A 92 13.17 -5.59 -8.44
C THR A 92 12.25 -6.78 -8.65
N LEU A 93 12.67 -7.76 -9.44
CA LEU A 93 11.88 -8.99 -9.65
C LEU A 93 11.80 -9.82 -8.36
N ALA A 94 12.90 -9.93 -7.62
CA ALA A 94 12.95 -10.59 -6.33
C ALA A 94 12.06 -9.89 -5.29
N LEU A 95 12.02 -8.55 -5.27
CA LEU A 95 11.13 -7.78 -4.39
C LEU A 95 9.65 -8.00 -4.73
N VAL A 96 9.29 -8.04 -6.02
CA VAL A 96 7.92 -8.36 -6.45
C VAL A 96 7.56 -9.79 -6.05
N ALA A 97 8.44 -10.76 -6.31
CA ALA A 97 8.21 -12.15 -5.94
C ALA A 97 8.04 -12.31 -4.42
N LEU A 98 8.87 -11.63 -3.62
CA LEU A 98 8.76 -11.61 -2.16
C LEU A 98 7.41 -11.04 -1.71
N PHE A 99 6.96 -9.94 -2.32
CA PHE A 99 5.68 -9.32 -1.99
C PHE A 99 4.51 -10.27 -2.31
N CYS A 100 4.50 -10.88 -3.50
CA CYS A 100 3.49 -11.87 -3.89
C CYS A 100 3.51 -13.10 -2.98
N ALA A 101 4.70 -13.63 -2.67
CA ALA A 101 4.86 -14.77 -1.77
C ALA A 101 4.36 -14.46 -0.36
N SER A 102 4.63 -13.25 0.16
CA SER A 102 4.14 -12.83 1.47
C SER A 102 2.60 -12.74 1.52
N GLY A 103 1.98 -12.22 0.46
CA GLY A 103 0.52 -12.16 0.34
C GLY A 103 -0.10 -13.55 0.22
N LEU A 104 0.50 -14.44 -0.58
CA LEU A 104 0.06 -15.82 -0.73
C LEU A 104 0.20 -16.60 0.59
N LEU A 105 1.31 -16.42 1.32
CA LEU A 105 1.54 -17.05 2.60
C LEU A 105 0.53 -16.56 3.65
N LEU A 106 0.27 -15.26 3.72
CA LEU A 106 -0.77 -14.68 4.59
C LEU A 106 -2.15 -15.25 4.26
N TRP A 107 -2.47 -15.37 2.98
CA TRP A 107 -3.73 -15.97 2.53
C TRP A 107 -3.83 -17.43 2.94
N LEU A 108 -2.78 -18.23 2.70
CA LEU A 108 -2.73 -19.63 3.10
C LEU A 108 -2.87 -19.81 4.62
N LEU A 109 -2.13 -19.02 5.41
CA LEU A 109 -2.23 -19.04 6.87
C LEU A 109 -3.63 -18.65 7.35
N ALA A 110 -4.24 -17.64 6.75
CA ALA A 110 -5.61 -17.26 7.08
C ALA A 110 -6.62 -18.37 6.77
N THR A 111 -6.47 -19.07 5.63
CA THR A 111 -7.34 -20.19 5.25
C THR A 111 -7.11 -21.45 6.07
N ALA A 112 -5.85 -21.78 6.40
CA ALA A 112 -5.50 -23.02 7.08
C ALA A 112 -5.67 -22.93 8.60
N LEU A 113 -5.38 -21.76 9.19
CA LEU A 113 -5.38 -21.56 10.65
C LEU A 113 -6.62 -20.81 11.16
N TYR A 114 -7.59 -20.48 10.28
CA TYR A 114 -8.75 -19.63 10.59
C TYR A 114 -8.36 -18.30 11.25
N ILE A 115 -7.12 -17.86 11.08
CA ILE A 115 -6.66 -16.55 11.51
C ILE A 115 -7.42 -15.58 10.61
N LYS A 116 -8.52 -14.98 11.10
CA LYS A 116 -9.14 -13.85 10.43
C LYS A 116 -8.02 -12.81 10.29
N PRO A 117 -7.55 -12.50 9.07
CA PRO A 117 -6.65 -11.38 8.86
C PRO A 117 -7.52 -10.13 8.95
N SER A 118 -7.98 -9.87 10.16
CA SER A 118 -8.64 -8.64 10.52
C SER A 118 -7.51 -7.62 10.53
N MET A 119 -7.46 -6.73 9.53
CA MET A 119 -6.52 -5.59 9.50
C MET A 119 -6.77 -4.59 10.65
N THR A 120 -7.64 -4.97 11.57
CA THR A 120 -8.15 -4.18 12.66
C THR A 120 -8.10 -5.08 13.89
N PRO A 121 -7.49 -4.64 14.99
CA PRO A 121 -7.58 -5.41 16.22
C PRO A 121 -9.07 -5.45 16.58
N LEU A 122 -9.72 -6.60 16.38
CA LEU A 122 -10.96 -6.87 17.08
C LEU A 122 -10.54 -6.86 18.55
N THR A 123 -10.99 -5.85 19.27
CA THR A 123 -10.88 -5.76 20.72
C THR A 123 -11.45 -7.04 21.31
N HIS A 124 -10.56 -7.98 21.62
CA HIS A 124 -10.71 -9.02 22.60
C HIS A 124 -9.41 -9.06 23.40
#